data_AF-A0A6I5YPL4-F1
#
_entry.id   AF-A0A6I5YPL4-F1
#
_cell.length_a   1.000
_cell.length_b   1.000
_cell.length_c   1.000
_cell.angle_alpha   90.00
_cell.angle_beta   90.00
_cell.angle_gamma   90.00
#
_symmetry.space_group_name_H-M   'P 1'
#
loop_
_entity.id
_entity.type
_entity.pdbx_description
1 polymer ?
#
loop_
_entity_poly.entity_id
_entity_poly.type
_entity_poly.pdbx_seq_one_letter_code
_entity_poly.pdbx_strand_id
1 'polypeptide(L)'
;MIVRLAAVTLLAWMLGFAWFAIFLPQPLDGRQTDAIVVLTGGAGRIDRGIALLQDGAAKRMLISGVDRSVRPVELAAQYNTPDQLFACCITLGREAIDTRSNAIETARWLERRDYKTVRLITTDWHMRRAALELRQALPGRVTIVYDAVPSRPSLSVLLREYNKYLVRRAAALIGI
;
A
#
# COMPACT_ATOMS: atom_id res chain seq x y z
N MET A 1 -3.94 -8.47 40.93
CA MET A 1 -3.38 -9.06 39.69
C MET A 1 -4.00 -8.45 38.42
N ILE A 2 -5.34 -8.32 38.35
CA ILE A 2 -6.06 -7.75 37.19
C ILE A 2 -5.60 -6.33 36.84
N VAL A 3 -5.51 -5.42 37.82
CA VAL A 3 -5.05 -4.04 37.58
C VAL A 3 -3.64 -3.98 36.99
N ARG A 4 -2.75 -4.87 37.43
CA ARG A 4 -1.38 -4.94 36.89
C ARG A 4 -1.38 -5.41 35.43
N LEU A 5 -2.18 -6.42 35.10
CA LEU A 5 -2.32 -6.91 33.73
C LEU A 5 -2.92 -5.84 32.82
N ALA A 6 -3.98 -5.16 33.26
CA ALA A 6 -4.59 -4.07 32.50
C ALA A 6 -3.60 -2.92 32.25
N ALA A 7 -2.83 -2.52 33.27
CA ALA A 7 -1.82 -1.48 33.15
C ALA A 7 -0.70 -1.87 32.18
N VAL A 8 -0.21 -3.11 32.24
CA VAL A 8 0.83 -3.61 31.32
C VAL A 8 0.34 -3.64 29.88
N THR A 9 -0.89 -4.11 29.63
CA THR A 9 -1.49 -4.13 28.29
C THR A 9 -1.67 -2.71 27.73
N LEU A 10 -2.16 -1.78 28.55
CA LEU A 10 -2.31 -0.39 28.15
C LEU A 10 -0.96 0.25 27.83
N LEU A 11 0.06 0.02 28.65
CA LEU A 11 1.41 0.53 28.43
C LEU A 11 2.01 -0.03 27.14
N ALA A 12 1.90 -1.33 26.90
CA ALA A 12 2.35 -1.96 25.66
C ALA A 12 1.64 -1.37 24.43
N TRP A 13 0.33 -1.15 24.52
CA TRP A 13 -0.44 -0.50 23.46
C TRP A 13 0.03 0.92 23.19
N MET A 14 0.27 1.73 24.24
CA MET A 14 0.75 3.12 24.12
C MET A 14 2.16 3.19 23.52
N LEU A 15 3.08 2.33 23.96
CA LEU A 15 4.44 2.27 23.41
C LEU A 15 4.42 1.82 21.94
N GLY A 16 3.60 0.83 21.60
CA GLY A 16 3.43 0.41 20.20
C GLY A 16 2.80 1.49 19.33
N PHE A 17 1.84 2.26 19.87
CA PHE A 17 1.26 3.40 19.18
C PHE A 17 2.30 4.52 18.95
N ALA A 18 3.09 4.84 19.96
CA ALA A 18 4.17 5.82 19.85
C ALA A 18 5.19 5.40 18.78
N TRP A 19 5.60 4.13 18.76
CA TRP A 19 6.46 3.61 17.70
C TRP A 19 5.82 3.72 16.31
N PHE A 20 4.54 3.36 16.18
CA PHE A 20 3.82 3.44 14.91
C PHE A 20 3.74 4.88 14.39
N ALA A 21 3.48 5.84 15.28
CA ALA A 21 3.30 7.25 14.94
C ALA A 21 4.62 7.98 14.66
N ILE A 22 5.70 7.65 15.36
CA ILE A 22 7.00 8.33 15.24
C ILE A 22 7.79 7.80 14.04
N PHE A 23 7.82 6.48 13.86
CA PHE A 23 8.67 5.85 12.84
C PHE A 23 7.89 5.55 11.57
N LEU A 24 7.29 6.54 10.93
CA LEU A 24 6.55 6.31 9.69
C LEU A 24 7.48 5.82 8.55
N PRO A 25 7.05 4.88 7.69
CA PRO A 25 7.87 4.40 6.58
C PRO A 25 8.15 5.55 5.62
N GLN A 26 9.34 5.53 5.04
CA GLN A 26 9.87 6.63 4.23
C GLN A 26 9.76 6.30 2.72
N PRO A 27 9.88 7.32 1.86
CA PRO A 27 10.03 7.11 0.43
C PRO A 27 11.19 6.17 0.13
N LEU A 28 11.06 5.43 -0.96
CA LEU A 28 12.11 4.57 -1.45
C LEU A 28 13.17 5.38 -2.18
N ASP A 29 14.40 4.89 -2.12
CA ASP A 29 15.50 5.32 -2.97
C ASP A 29 15.24 5.01 -4.46
N GLY A 30 16.19 5.43 -5.31
CA GLY A 30 16.12 5.26 -6.76
C GLY A 30 16.32 3.82 -7.27
N ARG A 31 16.25 2.79 -6.42
CA ARG A 31 16.40 1.39 -6.86
C ARG A 31 15.33 1.00 -7.87
N GLN A 32 15.56 -0.03 -8.66
CA GLN A 32 14.53 -0.56 -9.57
C GLN A 32 13.73 -1.70 -8.94
N THR A 33 12.52 -1.90 -9.45
CA THR A 33 11.62 -3.03 -9.13
C THR A 33 10.94 -3.52 -10.40
N ASP A 34 10.46 -4.76 -10.43
CA ASP A 34 9.80 -5.29 -11.62
C ASP A 34 8.47 -4.58 -11.91
N ALA A 35 7.72 -4.28 -10.85
CA ALA A 35 6.41 -3.64 -10.93
C ALA A 35 6.16 -2.63 -9.82
N ILE A 36 5.28 -1.66 -10.12
CA ILE A 36 4.73 -0.70 -9.17
C ILE A 36 3.28 -1.07 -8.86
N VAL A 37 2.89 -0.97 -7.59
CA VAL A 37 1.49 -1.08 -7.15
C VAL A 37 1.16 0.15 -6.35
N VAL A 38 0.17 0.91 -6.81
CA VAL A 38 -0.36 2.09 -6.13
C VAL A 38 -1.72 1.75 -5.52
N LEU A 39 -1.87 1.95 -4.21
CA LEU A 39 -3.18 1.84 -3.56
C LEU A 39 -3.90 3.18 -3.55
N THR A 40 -5.11 3.25 -4.10
CA THR A 40 -5.93 4.48 -4.15
C THR A 40 -6.37 4.96 -2.75
N GLY A 41 -7.05 6.11 -2.69
CA GLY A 41 -7.61 6.67 -1.46
C GLY A 41 -6.70 7.63 -0.70
N GLY A 42 -5.65 8.16 -1.34
CA GLY A 42 -4.83 9.24 -0.80
C GLY A 42 -4.12 10.03 -1.88
N ALA A 43 -3.85 11.31 -1.62
CA ALA A 43 -3.19 12.22 -2.55
C ALA A 43 -1.72 11.86 -2.80
N GLY A 44 -1.19 12.22 -3.97
CA GLY A 44 0.22 12.06 -4.34
C GLY A 44 0.67 10.63 -4.67
N ARG A 45 -0.16 9.62 -4.41
CA ARG A 45 0.20 8.20 -4.61
C ARG A 45 0.28 7.83 -6.09
N ILE A 46 -0.70 8.25 -6.89
CA ILE A 46 -0.74 7.98 -8.33
C ILE A 46 0.33 8.82 -9.03
N ASP A 47 0.50 10.09 -8.67
CA ASP A 47 1.55 10.97 -9.19
C ASP A 47 2.94 10.34 -9.00
N ARG A 48 3.25 9.86 -7.79
CA ARG A 48 4.50 9.18 -7.48
C ARG A 48 4.70 7.92 -8.34
N GLY A 49 3.66 7.11 -8.51
CA GLY A 49 3.73 5.91 -9.33
C GLY A 49 3.96 6.19 -10.82
N ILE A 50 3.29 7.21 -11.37
CA ILE A 50 3.45 7.64 -12.76
C ILE A 50 4.86 8.16 -13.00
N ALA A 51 5.36 9.06 -12.13
CA ALA A 51 6.71 9.61 -12.27
C ALA A 51 7.77 8.49 -12.31
N LEU A 52 7.67 7.53 -11.38
CA LEU A 52 8.58 6.39 -11.35
C LEU A 52 8.46 5.46 -12.55
N LEU A 53 7.25 5.30 -13.10
CA LEU A 53 7.04 4.51 -14.30
C LEU A 53 7.65 5.20 -15.53
N GLN A 54 7.54 6.53 -15.61
CA GLN A 54 8.17 7.35 -16.67
C GLN A 54 9.70 7.33 -16.56
N ASP A 55 10.25 7.32 -15.35
CA ASP A 55 11.68 7.20 -15.07
C ASP A 55 12.23 5.78 -15.31
N GLY A 56 11.38 4.83 -15.71
CA GLY A 56 11.78 3.44 -15.98
C GLY A 56 12.12 2.64 -14.71
N ALA A 57 11.68 3.08 -13.53
CA ALA A 57 11.95 2.38 -12.27
C ALA A 57 11.19 1.05 -12.12
N ALA A 58 10.21 0.80 -13.01
CA ALA A 58 9.54 -0.48 -13.18
C ALA A 58 8.96 -0.64 -14.59
N LYS A 59 8.57 -1.87 -14.94
CA LYS A 59 8.03 -2.21 -16.28
C LYS A 59 6.55 -1.92 -16.43
N ARG A 60 5.79 -2.08 -15.34
CA ARG A 60 4.33 -1.97 -15.31
C ARG A 60 3.88 -1.42 -13.97
N MET A 61 2.73 -0.76 -13.98
CA MET A 61 2.07 -0.25 -12.78
C MET A 61 0.64 -0.81 -12.66
N LEU A 62 0.23 -1.18 -11.45
CA LEU A 62 -1.16 -1.41 -11.09
C LEU A 62 -1.64 -0.26 -10.21
N ILE A 63 -2.77 0.36 -10.56
CA ILE A 63 -3.53 1.24 -9.66
C ILE A 63 -4.68 0.40 -9.11
N SER A 64 -4.62 0.02 -7.84
CA SER A 64 -5.56 -0.89 -7.19
C SER A 64 -6.63 -0.11 -6.42
N GLY A 65 -7.89 -0.50 -6.55
CA GLY A 65 -9.04 0.17 -5.93
C GLY A 65 -9.54 1.41 -6.68
N VAL A 66 -9.50 1.39 -8.00
CA VAL A 66 -10.08 2.43 -8.87
C VAL A 66 -11.60 2.20 -8.99
N ASP A 67 -12.37 3.29 -8.99
CA ASP A 67 -13.83 3.21 -9.22
C ASP A 67 -14.15 2.61 -10.60
N ARG A 68 -15.23 1.84 -10.69
CA ARG A 68 -15.61 1.12 -11.92
C ARG A 68 -15.96 2.05 -13.08
N SER A 69 -16.47 3.24 -12.78
CA SER A 69 -16.83 4.24 -13.78
C SER A 69 -15.61 4.94 -14.39
N VAL A 70 -14.46 4.93 -13.70
CA VAL A 70 -13.27 5.67 -14.12
C VAL A 70 -12.59 5.00 -15.32
N ARG A 71 -12.42 5.79 -16.37
CA ARG A 71 -11.76 5.40 -17.62
C ARG A 71 -10.28 5.79 -17.60
N PRO A 72 -9.39 5.02 -18.26
CA PRO A 72 -7.97 5.36 -18.35
C PRO A 72 -7.68 6.76 -18.86
N VAL A 73 -8.42 7.22 -19.89
CA VAL A 73 -8.28 8.58 -20.45
C VAL A 73 -8.60 9.69 -19.45
N GLU A 74 -9.51 9.44 -18.51
CA GLU A 74 -9.87 10.43 -17.48
C GLU A 74 -8.74 10.58 -16.46
N LEU A 75 -8.12 9.48 -16.06
CA LEU A 75 -6.93 9.52 -15.22
C LEU A 75 -5.74 10.11 -15.98
N ALA A 76 -5.55 9.76 -17.25
CA ALA A 76 -4.49 10.33 -18.08
C ALA A 76 -4.61 11.86 -18.14
N ALA A 77 -5.81 12.39 -18.39
CA ALA A 77 -6.08 13.82 -18.35
C ALA A 77 -5.88 14.43 -16.96
N GLN A 78 -6.40 13.79 -15.90
CA GLN A 78 -6.27 14.28 -14.52
C GLN A 78 -4.81 14.38 -14.07
N TYR A 79 -3.98 13.42 -14.47
CA TYR A 79 -2.56 13.33 -14.10
C TYR A 79 -1.63 13.90 -15.16
N ASN A 80 -2.16 14.62 -16.16
CA ASN A 80 -1.40 15.21 -17.28
C ASN A 80 -0.36 14.24 -17.87
N THR A 81 -0.79 13.00 -18.10
CA THR A 81 0.05 11.88 -18.49
C THR A 81 -0.38 11.36 -19.86
N PRO A 82 0.55 11.00 -20.77
CA PRO A 82 0.18 10.50 -22.09
C PRO A 82 -0.72 9.26 -22.02
N ASP A 83 -1.80 9.25 -22.81
CA ASP A 83 -2.74 8.12 -22.93
C ASP A 83 -2.02 6.80 -23.24
N GLN A 84 -0.92 6.87 -24.00
CA GLN A 84 -0.09 5.72 -24.35
C GLN A 84 0.49 5.02 -23.11
N LEU A 85 0.83 5.75 -22.04
CA LEU A 85 1.34 5.15 -20.81
C LEU A 85 0.24 4.35 -20.10
N PHE A 86 -0.98 4.89 -20.10
CA PHE A 86 -2.17 4.20 -19.58
C PHE A 86 -2.59 3.00 -20.42
N ALA A 87 -2.40 3.06 -21.74
CA ALA A 87 -2.70 1.95 -22.64
C ALA A 87 -1.66 0.82 -22.58
N CYS A 88 -0.37 1.17 -22.49
CA CYS A 88 0.70 0.18 -22.55
C CYS A 88 1.00 -0.46 -21.20
N CYS A 89 0.98 0.32 -20.12
CA CYS A 89 1.84 0.04 -18.98
C CYS A 89 1.15 0.17 -17.62
N ILE A 90 0.01 0.85 -17.56
CA ILE A 90 -0.79 1.01 -16.34
C ILE A 90 -2.03 0.11 -16.42
N THR A 91 -2.25 -0.71 -15.40
CA THR A 91 -3.47 -1.47 -15.20
C THR A 91 -4.35 -0.77 -14.16
N LEU A 92 -5.64 -0.59 -14.45
CA LEU A 92 -6.63 -0.12 -13.46
C LEU A 92 -7.33 -1.32 -12.83
N GLY A 93 -7.00 -1.59 -11.58
CA GLY A 93 -7.66 -2.57 -10.71
C GLY A 93 -8.95 -1.98 -10.13
N ARG A 94 -10.05 -2.71 -10.29
CA ARG A 94 -11.43 -2.27 -9.96
C ARG A 94 -12.16 -3.28 -9.06
N GLU A 95 -11.49 -4.35 -8.67
CA GLU A 95 -12.06 -5.39 -7.80
C GLU A 95 -11.94 -5.01 -6.32
N ALA A 96 -10.91 -4.23 -5.97
CA ALA A 96 -10.60 -3.90 -4.58
C ALA A 96 -11.51 -2.80 -4.00
N ILE A 97 -12.04 -3.06 -2.80
CA ILE A 97 -12.86 -2.11 -2.01
C ILE A 97 -12.28 -1.82 -0.63
N ASP A 98 -11.28 -2.59 -0.20
CA ASP A 98 -10.59 -2.45 1.08
C ASP A 98 -9.14 -2.95 0.97
N THR A 99 -8.34 -2.78 2.02
CA THR A 99 -6.90 -3.12 1.96
C THR A 99 -6.64 -4.61 1.74
N ARG A 100 -7.54 -5.51 2.17
CA ARG A 100 -7.42 -6.95 1.96
C ARG A 100 -7.67 -7.31 0.49
N SER A 101 -8.74 -6.79 -0.10
CA SER A 101 -9.05 -6.99 -1.52
C SER A 101 -8.03 -6.31 -2.44
N ASN A 102 -7.42 -5.19 -2.03
CA ASN A 102 -6.26 -4.61 -2.71
C ASN A 102 -5.08 -5.59 -2.78
N ALA A 103 -4.78 -6.27 -1.68
CA ALA A 103 -3.72 -7.27 -1.62
C ALA A 103 -4.00 -8.48 -2.53
N ILE A 104 -5.24 -8.98 -2.53
CA ILE A 104 -5.66 -10.09 -3.38
C ILE A 104 -5.61 -9.70 -4.87
N GLU A 105 -6.12 -8.53 -5.24
CA GLU A 105 -6.06 -8.01 -6.61
C GLU A 105 -4.60 -7.88 -7.08
N THR A 106 -3.75 -7.33 -6.21
CA THR A 106 -2.31 -7.20 -6.46
C THR A 106 -1.65 -8.56 -6.68
N ALA A 107 -1.91 -9.54 -5.81
CA ALA A 107 -1.31 -10.87 -5.91
C ALA A 107 -1.67 -11.54 -7.24
N ARG A 108 -2.97 -11.55 -7.60
CA ARG A 108 -3.44 -12.08 -8.88
C ARG A 108 -2.77 -11.38 -10.06
N TRP A 109 -2.60 -10.07 -10.00
CA TRP A 109 -2.00 -9.29 -11.07
C TRP A 109 -0.50 -9.60 -11.26
N LEU A 110 0.23 -9.81 -10.16
CA LEU A 110 1.65 -10.18 -10.16
C LEU A 110 1.89 -11.63 -10.62
N GLU A 111 1.06 -12.58 -10.18
CA GLU A 111 1.19 -14.00 -10.54
C GLU A 111 1.15 -14.22 -12.07
N ARG A 112 0.33 -13.45 -12.79
CA ARG A 112 0.22 -13.53 -14.25
C ARG A 112 1.48 -13.07 -15.00
N ARG A 113 2.50 -12.51 -14.32
CA ARG A 113 3.64 -11.81 -14.93
C ARG A 113 5.01 -12.27 -14.43
N ASP A 114 5.07 -13.24 -13.53
CA ASP A 114 6.30 -13.79 -12.96
C ASP A 114 7.27 -12.75 -12.36
N TYR A 115 6.73 -11.66 -11.81
CA TYR A 115 7.52 -10.61 -11.16
C TYR A 115 8.02 -11.04 -9.78
N LYS A 116 9.26 -10.65 -9.45
CA LYS A 116 9.93 -11.03 -8.19
C LYS A 116 9.96 -9.90 -7.19
N THR A 117 9.85 -8.66 -7.65
CA THR A 117 9.85 -7.46 -6.79
C THR A 117 8.66 -6.57 -7.11
N VAL A 118 7.99 -6.07 -6.07
CA VAL A 118 6.90 -5.11 -6.20
C VAL A 118 7.16 -3.90 -5.33
N ARG A 119 7.19 -2.72 -5.94
CA ARG A 119 7.19 -1.43 -5.24
C ARG A 119 5.76 -1.09 -4.82
N LEU A 120 5.50 -1.14 -3.53
CA LEU A 120 4.23 -0.73 -2.95
C LEU A 120 4.25 0.78 -2.67
N ILE A 121 3.36 1.52 -3.32
CA ILE A 121 3.15 2.96 -3.12
C ILE A 121 1.83 3.18 -2.40
N THR A 122 1.93 3.76 -1.22
CA THR A 122 0.79 4.28 -0.46
C THR A 122 1.26 5.35 0.53
N THR A 123 0.37 5.95 1.31
CA THR A 123 0.78 6.92 2.33
C THR A 123 1.56 6.24 3.44
N ASP A 124 2.51 6.98 4.00
CA ASP A 124 3.35 6.57 5.13
C ASP A 124 2.58 5.92 6.30
N TRP A 125 1.51 6.54 6.81
CA TRP A 125 0.70 5.99 7.89
C TRP A 125 -0.01 4.69 7.51
N HIS A 126 -0.33 4.47 6.22
CA HIS A 126 -1.06 3.29 5.75
C HIS A 126 -0.12 2.10 5.42
N MET A 127 1.14 2.40 5.08
CA MET A 127 2.09 1.46 4.49
C MET A 127 2.24 0.15 5.26
N ARG A 128 2.30 0.20 6.60
CA ARG A 128 2.46 -1.01 7.43
C ARG A 128 1.31 -2.00 7.29
N ARG A 129 0.06 -1.50 7.27
CA ARG A 129 -1.12 -2.36 7.14
C ARG A 129 -1.27 -2.86 5.72
N ALA A 130 -1.08 -1.99 4.72
CA ALA A 130 -1.07 -2.39 3.31
C ALA A 130 -0.06 -3.52 3.06
N ALA A 131 1.19 -3.34 3.50
CA ALA A 131 2.23 -4.34 3.34
C ALA A 131 1.97 -5.63 4.12
N LEU A 132 1.30 -5.56 5.28
CA LEU A 132 0.87 -6.76 6.00
C LEU A 132 -0.11 -7.58 5.16
N GLU A 133 -1.18 -6.95 4.63
CA GLU A 133 -2.15 -7.66 3.78
C GLU A 133 -1.48 -8.22 2.51
N LEU A 134 -0.61 -7.45 1.86
CA LEU A 134 0.12 -7.92 0.68
C LEU A 134 0.99 -9.13 1.01
N ARG A 135 1.69 -9.17 2.16
CA ARG A 135 2.45 -10.36 2.56
C ARG A 135 1.59 -11.60 2.76
N GLN A 136 0.35 -11.43 3.22
CA GLN A 136 -0.58 -12.54 3.39
C GLN A 136 -1.10 -13.06 2.04
N ALA A 137 -1.29 -12.17 1.06
CA ALA A 137 -1.81 -12.53 -0.24
C ALA A 137 -0.73 -13.00 -1.24
N LEU A 138 0.52 -12.53 -1.09
CA LEU A 138 1.59 -12.81 -2.05
C LEU A 138 2.30 -14.13 -1.78
N PRO A 139 2.72 -14.86 -2.83
CA PRO A 139 3.61 -16.00 -2.67
C PRO A 139 4.97 -15.53 -2.13
N GLY A 140 5.59 -16.32 -1.24
CA GLY A 140 6.84 -15.95 -0.55
C GLY A 140 8.06 -15.65 -1.44
N ARG A 141 7.95 -15.88 -2.75
CA ARG A 141 8.95 -15.52 -3.77
C ARG A 141 8.94 -14.04 -4.18
N VAL A 142 7.88 -13.30 -3.86
CA VAL A 142 7.74 -11.88 -4.23
C VAL A 142 8.19 -10.99 -3.08
N THR A 143 9.19 -10.15 -3.34
CA THR A 143 9.69 -9.17 -2.37
C THR A 143 8.93 -7.86 -2.50
N ILE A 144 8.32 -7.41 -1.40
CA ILE A 144 7.66 -6.10 -1.32
C ILE A 144 8.69 -5.04 -0.92
N VAL A 145 8.80 -3.99 -1.72
CA VAL A 145 9.66 -2.83 -1.45
C VAL A 145 8.76 -1.63 -1.17
N TYR A 146 8.97 -0.95 -0.04
CA TYR A 146 8.10 0.14 0.39
C TYR A 146 8.54 1.45 -0.23
N ASP A 147 7.62 2.18 -0.84
CA ASP A 147 7.82 3.55 -1.27
C ASP A 147 6.68 4.42 -0.73
N ALA A 148 6.86 4.91 0.49
CA ALA A 148 5.81 5.65 1.18
C ALA A 148 5.76 7.10 0.71
N VAL A 149 4.55 7.56 0.38
CA VAL A 149 4.29 8.99 0.15
C VAL A 149 4.19 9.68 1.51
N PRO A 150 5.08 10.66 1.81
CA PRO A 150 5.07 11.39 3.06
C PRO A 150 3.77 12.17 3.22
N SER A 151 3.25 12.24 4.45
CA SER A 151 2.03 12.98 4.74
C SER A 151 2.07 13.61 6.13
N ARG A 152 1.00 14.35 6.48
CA ARG A 152 0.81 14.95 7.81
C ARG A 152 -0.51 14.44 8.41
N PRO A 153 -0.56 13.17 8.88
CA PRO A 153 -1.80 12.59 9.37
C PRO A 153 -2.20 13.23 10.71
N SER A 154 -3.51 13.38 10.93
CA SER A 154 -4.03 13.74 12.26
C SER A 154 -3.82 12.59 13.25
N LEU A 155 -3.85 12.90 14.55
CA LEU A 155 -3.82 11.88 15.60
C LEU A 155 -4.95 10.86 15.45
N SER A 156 -6.15 11.30 15.04
CA SER A 156 -7.29 10.41 14.83
C SER A 156 -7.07 9.42 13.68
N VAL A 157 -6.41 9.84 12.59
CA VAL A 157 -6.02 8.95 11.49
C VAL A 157 -5.02 7.91 11.98
N LEU A 158 -3.97 8.33 12.70
CA LEU A 158 -2.96 7.43 13.25
C LEU A 158 -3.57 6.42 14.22
N LEU A 159 -4.43 6.86 15.15
CA LEU A 159 -5.09 5.98 16.11
C LEU A 159 -5.98 4.95 15.42
N ARG A 160 -6.81 5.38 14.46
CA ARG A 160 -7.67 4.47 13.70
C ARG A 160 -6.86 3.45 12.92
N GLU A 161 -5.79 3.91 12.27
CA GLU A 161 -4.96 3.03 11.46
C GLU A 161 -4.16 2.04 12.30
N TYR A 162 -3.60 2.48 13.44
CA TYR A 162 -2.88 1.61 14.36
C TYR A 162 -3.78 0.49 14.90
N ASN A 163 -5.01 0.80 15.32
CA ASN A 163 -5.95 -0.21 15.77
C ASN A 163 -6.36 -1.18 14.65
N LYS A 164 -6.61 -0.68 13.43
CA LYS A 164 -6.83 -1.56 12.26
C LYS A 164 -5.64 -2.47 12.01
N TYR A 165 -4.42 -1.95 12.12
CA TYR A 165 -3.19 -2.71 11.94
C TYR A 165 -3.05 -3.82 13.00
N LEU A 166 -3.30 -3.52 14.28
CA LEU A 166 -3.28 -4.52 15.35
C LEU A 166 -4.31 -5.62 15.13
N VAL A 167 -5.55 -5.27 14.77
CA VAL A 167 -6.60 -6.25 14.48
C VAL A 167 -6.19 -7.18 13.33
N ARG A 168 -5.64 -6.63 12.25
CA ARG A 168 -5.18 -7.44 11.11
C ARG A 168 -3.94 -8.26 11.41
N ARG A 169 -3.04 -7.78 12.27
CA ARG A 169 -1.88 -8.54 12.72
C ARG A 169 -2.28 -9.69 13.64
N ALA A 170 -3.25 -9.48 14.53
CA ALA A 170 -3.81 -10.54 15.36
C ALA A 170 -4.54 -11.59 14.50
N ALA A 171 -5.35 -11.16 13.54
CA ALA A 171 -6.05 -12.05 12.61
C ALA A 171 -5.07 -12.94 11.80
N ALA A 172 -3.99 -12.34 11.28
CA ALA A 172 -2.95 -13.08 10.57
C ALA A 172 -2.23 -14.14 11.43
N LEU A 173 -2.05 -13.90 12.74
CA LEU A 173 -1.44 -14.87 13.65
C LEU A 173 -2.32 -16.10 13.90
N ILE A 174 -3.64 -15.95 13.74
CA ILE A 174 -4.62 -17.04 13.93
C ILE A 174 -5.16 -17.59 12.59
N GLY A 175 -4.56 -17.21 11.47
CA GLY A 175 -4.88 -17.73 10.13
C GLY A 175 -6.14 -17.13 9.48
N ILE A 176 -6.52 -15.90 9.82
CA ILE A 176 -7.73 -15.20 9.33
C ILE A 176 -7.40 -13.92 8.53
#